data_AF-A0A917WSM3-F1
#
_entry.id   AF-A0A917WSM3-F1
#
_cell.length_a   1.000
_cell.length_b   1.000
_cell.length_c   1.000
_cell.angle_alpha   90.00
_cell.angle_beta   90.00
_cell.angle_gamma   90.00
#
_symmetry.space_group_name_H-M   'P 1'
#
loop_
_entity.id
_entity.type
_entity.pdbx_description
1 polymer ?
#
loop_
_entity_poly.entity_id
_entity_poly.type
_entity_poly.pdbx_seq_one_letter_code
_entity_poly.pdbx_strand_id
1 'polypeptide(L)'
;MTGGADFAKLRRTSAAADAVRAIQEMIVDGRLVPGQRLPPERELSELLGISRPTLRETIRSLVSMNILESRHGAGTFVASLDTAALLEPLQFVMALNERTIDELFEARLVLEPALAALAAERAGPEQVAALRAALDDADPLVADVRLHALLAETAGNALLAAMLQTLATLGRSSRARTAQRPGVLDHTAADHAAIVAAVAAGDPAAARAAMASHLTRIARAARLSNTVHISGDAP
;
A
#
# COMPACT_ATOMS: atom_id res chain seq x y z
N MET A 1 -23.24 25.02 -50.72
CA MET A 1 -23.30 24.55 -49.32
C MET A 1 -22.14 25.20 -48.59
N THR A 2 -22.41 26.17 -47.71
CA THR A 2 -21.40 26.95 -46.99
C THR A 2 -20.78 26.11 -45.87
N GLY A 3 -19.53 25.69 -46.05
CA GLY A 3 -18.69 25.12 -44.99
C GLY A 3 -18.27 26.24 -44.02
N GLY A 4 -18.95 26.31 -42.87
CA GLY A 4 -18.59 27.16 -41.74
C GLY A 4 -17.77 26.35 -40.73
N ALA A 5 -16.58 26.87 -40.41
CA ALA A 5 -15.49 26.25 -39.65
C ALA A 5 -15.86 25.86 -38.20
N ASP A 6 -15.05 25.06 -37.48
CA ASP A 6 -14.92 25.36 -36.05
C ASP A 6 -13.67 24.85 -35.30
N PHE A 7 -13.24 25.69 -34.37
CA PHE A 7 -11.90 25.89 -33.80
C PHE A 7 -11.26 24.73 -33.01
N ALA A 8 -9.95 24.54 -33.19
CA ALA A 8 -9.11 23.85 -32.21
C ALA A 8 -8.96 24.73 -30.95
N LYS A 9 -9.54 24.30 -29.82
CA LYS A 9 -9.40 24.99 -28.53
C LYS A 9 -8.03 24.73 -27.90
N LEU A 10 -7.26 25.79 -27.69
CA LEU A 10 -6.05 25.77 -26.84
C LEU A 10 -6.44 25.50 -25.37
N ARG A 11 -5.68 24.61 -24.72
CA ARG A 11 -5.75 24.33 -23.27
C ARG A 11 -5.32 25.58 -22.49
N ARG A 12 -6.28 26.38 -22.01
CA ARG A 12 -6.07 27.16 -20.79
C ARG A 12 -6.06 26.18 -19.63
N THR A 13 -5.06 26.22 -18.75
CA THR A 13 -5.16 25.57 -17.44
C THR A 13 -6.48 26.05 -16.83
N SER A 14 -7.40 25.13 -16.56
CA SER A 14 -8.70 25.54 -16.03
C SER A 14 -8.48 26.10 -14.63
N ALA A 15 -9.20 27.15 -14.24
CA ALA A 15 -9.15 27.66 -12.88
C ALA A 15 -9.44 26.55 -11.84
N ALA A 16 -10.17 25.51 -12.23
CA ALA A 16 -10.33 24.29 -11.45
C ALA A 16 -9.01 23.49 -11.29
N ALA A 17 -8.25 23.28 -12.37
CA ALA A 17 -6.96 22.59 -12.31
C ALA A 17 -5.93 23.35 -11.45
N ASP A 18 -5.97 24.69 -11.47
CA ASP A 18 -5.10 25.52 -10.63
C ASP A 18 -5.53 25.43 -9.15
N ALA A 19 -6.83 25.46 -8.87
CA ALA A 19 -7.36 25.26 -7.52
C ALA A 19 -7.07 23.85 -6.97
N VAL A 20 -7.11 22.81 -7.81
CA VAL A 20 -6.70 21.45 -7.44
C VAL A 20 -5.25 21.45 -6.97
N ARG A 21 -4.33 22.02 -7.76
CA ARG A 21 -2.90 22.09 -7.39
C ARG A 21 -2.67 22.88 -6.11
N ALA A 22 -3.33 24.04 -5.95
CA ALA A 22 -3.22 24.86 -4.76
C ALA A 22 -3.64 24.11 -3.49
N ILE A 23 -4.76 23.37 -3.53
CA ILE A 23 -5.21 22.56 -2.39
C ILE A 23 -4.24 21.40 -2.12
N GLN A 24 -3.73 20.74 -3.16
CA GLN A 24 -2.71 19.68 -3.02
C GLN A 24 -1.43 20.21 -2.37
N GLU A 25 -0.92 21.36 -2.81
CA GLU A 25 0.25 22.02 -2.22
C GLU A 25 0.02 22.39 -0.76
N MET A 26 -1.17 22.91 -0.41
CA MET A 26 -1.52 23.18 0.99
C MET A 26 -1.51 21.92 1.86
N ILE A 27 -1.86 20.76 1.31
CA ILE A 27 -1.78 19.47 2.02
C ILE A 27 -0.33 19.01 2.15
N VAL A 28 0.45 19.08 1.05
CA VAL A 28 1.87 18.69 1.04
C VAL A 28 2.70 19.53 2.01
N ASP A 29 2.44 20.84 2.09
CA ASP A 29 3.13 21.76 3.00
C ASP A 29 2.56 21.74 4.43
N GLY A 30 1.54 20.91 4.72
CA GLY A 30 0.94 20.75 6.04
C GLY A 30 0.03 21.90 6.50
N ARG A 31 -0.32 22.84 5.62
CA ARG A 31 -1.32 23.90 5.88
C ARG A 31 -2.75 23.35 5.97
N LEU A 32 -2.98 22.22 5.31
CA LEU A 32 -4.18 21.40 5.44
C LEU A 32 -3.76 20.01 5.92
N VAL A 33 -4.31 19.54 7.03
CA VAL A 33 -3.95 18.24 7.61
C VAL A 33 -5.04 17.18 7.37
N PRO A 34 -4.69 15.89 7.26
CA PRO A 34 -5.68 14.82 7.16
C PRO A 34 -6.77 14.90 8.24
N GLY A 35 -8.02 14.70 7.85
CA GLY A 35 -9.19 14.82 8.73
C GLY A 35 -9.67 16.25 8.99
N GLN A 36 -8.92 17.28 8.55
CA GLN A 36 -9.35 18.66 8.68
C GLN A 36 -10.56 18.96 7.79
N ARG A 37 -11.57 19.63 8.35
CA ARG A 37 -12.72 20.13 7.59
C ARG A 37 -12.32 21.36 6.79
N LEU A 38 -12.64 21.37 5.49
CA LEU A 38 -12.52 22.56 4.66
C LEU A 38 -13.61 23.59 5.02
N PRO A 39 -13.35 24.90 4.78
CA PRO A 39 -14.38 25.93 4.91
C PRO A 39 -15.60 25.64 4.04
N PRO A 40 -16.79 26.16 4.38
CA PRO A 40 -17.99 26.05 3.55
C PRO A 40 -17.74 26.54 2.11
N GLU A 41 -18.41 25.94 1.11
CA GLU A 41 -18.16 26.24 -0.31
C GLU A 41 -18.18 27.74 -0.64
N ARG A 42 -19.07 28.51 0.00
CA ARG A 42 -19.15 29.96 -0.22
C ARG A 42 -17.84 30.65 0.19
N GLU A 43 -17.39 30.40 1.41
CA GLU A 43 -16.17 30.99 1.96
C GLU A 43 -14.93 30.50 1.21
N LEU A 44 -14.84 29.20 0.93
CA LEU A 44 -13.71 28.62 0.21
C LEU A 44 -13.61 29.17 -1.23
N SER A 45 -14.73 29.45 -1.88
CA SER A 45 -14.75 30.06 -3.22
C SER A 45 -14.22 31.49 -3.21
N GLU A 46 -14.51 32.24 -2.14
CA GLU A 46 -14.03 33.61 -1.93
C GLU A 46 -12.52 33.60 -1.62
N LEU A 47 -12.05 32.69 -0.75
CA LEU A 47 -10.63 32.53 -0.40
C LEU A 47 -9.77 32.14 -1.62
N LEU A 48 -10.28 31.26 -2.48
CA LEU A 48 -9.57 30.81 -3.68
C LEU A 48 -9.76 31.76 -4.89
N GLY A 49 -10.64 32.76 -4.78
CA GLY A 49 -10.93 33.69 -5.86
C GLY A 49 -11.57 33.04 -7.09
N ILE A 50 -12.31 31.94 -6.92
CA ILE A 50 -12.95 31.19 -8.01
C ILE A 50 -14.48 31.16 -7.88
N SER A 51 -15.17 30.91 -8.99
CA SER A 51 -16.62 30.75 -8.96
C SER A 51 -17.05 29.48 -8.21
N ARG A 52 -18.24 29.49 -7.58
CA ARG A 52 -18.78 28.30 -6.90
C ARG A 52 -18.92 27.07 -7.81
N PRO A 53 -19.37 27.18 -9.08
CA PRO A 53 -19.35 26.04 -10.00
C PRO A 53 -17.94 25.45 -10.20
N THR A 54 -16.92 26.30 -10.36
CA THR A 54 -15.52 25.88 -10.48
C THR A 54 -15.01 25.22 -9.20
N LEU A 55 -15.38 25.74 -8.03
CA LEU A 55 -15.04 25.11 -6.75
C LEU A 55 -15.67 23.71 -6.63
N ARG A 56 -16.94 23.54 -7.00
CA ARG A 56 -17.58 22.22 -6.96
C ARG A 56 -16.92 21.22 -7.89
N GLU A 57 -16.48 21.65 -9.07
CA GLU A 57 -15.69 20.81 -9.98
C GLU A 57 -14.33 20.42 -9.36
N THR A 58 -13.66 21.39 -8.73
CA THR A 58 -12.39 21.19 -8.01
C THR A 58 -12.54 20.16 -6.89
N ILE A 59 -13.56 20.35 -6.02
CA ILE A 59 -13.87 19.42 -4.93
C ILE A 59 -14.19 18.03 -5.49
N ARG A 60 -15.02 17.94 -6.54
CA ARG A 60 -15.36 16.65 -7.16
C ARG A 60 -14.12 15.93 -7.70
N SER A 61 -13.20 16.67 -8.33
CA SER A 61 -11.94 16.11 -8.83
C SER A 61 -11.07 15.60 -7.67
N LEU A 62 -10.88 16.40 -6.62
CA LEU A 62 -10.12 15.99 -5.44
C LEU A 62 -10.75 14.81 -4.70
N VAL A 63 -12.09 14.72 -4.64
CA VAL A 63 -12.80 13.57 -4.10
C VAL A 63 -12.61 12.33 -4.96
N SER A 64 -12.65 12.46 -6.29
CA SER A 64 -12.37 11.32 -7.19
C SER A 64 -10.93 10.78 -7.09
N MET A 65 -10.00 11.64 -6.65
CA MET A 65 -8.62 11.26 -6.37
C MET A 65 -8.40 10.81 -4.92
N ASN A 66 -9.46 10.72 -4.10
CA ASN A 66 -9.40 10.41 -2.66
C ASN A 66 -8.49 11.36 -1.84
N ILE A 67 -8.29 12.59 -2.30
CA ILE A 67 -7.54 13.63 -1.58
C ILE A 67 -8.46 14.36 -0.59
N LEU A 68 -9.74 14.51 -0.97
CA LEU A 68 -10.81 14.99 -0.11
C LEU A 68 -11.88 13.92 0.03
N GLU A 69 -12.66 14.00 1.09
CA GLU A 69 -13.88 13.20 1.28
C GLU A 69 -15.06 14.13 1.56
N SER A 70 -16.22 13.84 0.97
CA SER A 70 -17.47 14.56 1.25
C SER A 70 -18.33 13.73 2.19
N ARG A 71 -18.58 14.24 3.40
CA ARG A 71 -19.44 13.61 4.39
C ARG A 71 -20.80 14.29 4.40
N HIS A 72 -21.86 13.53 4.10
CA HIS A 72 -23.22 14.06 3.98
C HIS A 72 -23.64 14.83 5.23
N GLY A 73 -24.11 16.08 5.07
CA GLY A 73 -24.48 16.97 6.17
C GLY A 73 -23.33 17.53 7.01
N ALA A 74 -22.13 16.95 6.92
CA ALA A 74 -20.98 17.34 7.75
C ALA A 74 -19.95 18.20 6.99
N GLY A 75 -19.92 18.17 5.65
CA GLY A 75 -19.04 18.99 4.82
C GLY A 75 -17.94 18.20 4.13
N THR A 76 -16.94 18.91 3.60
CA THR A 76 -15.79 18.31 2.92
C THR A 76 -14.57 18.32 3.83
N PHE A 77 -13.83 17.23 3.86
CA PHE A 77 -12.66 17.04 4.72
C PHE A 77 -11.47 16.65 3.86
N VAL A 78 -10.26 16.98 4.32
CA VAL A 78 -9.04 16.36 3.81
C VAL A 78 -9.15 14.88 4.16
N ALA A 79 -9.08 14.02 3.15
CA ALA A 79 -9.16 12.59 3.40
C ALA A 79 -8.05 12.20 4.37
N SER A 80 -8.33 11.26 5.29
CA SER A 80 -7.23 10.44 5.78
C SER A 80 -6.64 9.81 4.53
N LEU A 81 -5.43 10.19 4.13
CA LEU A 81 -4.67 9.54 3.06
C LEU A 81 -4.29 8.12 3.51
N ASP A 82 -5.26 7.38 4.02
CA ASP A 82 -5.15 6.03 4.46
C ASP A 82 -4.87 5.20 3.22
N THR A 83 -3.65 4.72 3.19
CA THR A 83 -3.14 3.85 2.14
C THR A 83 -4.07 2.65 1.90
N ALA A 84 -4.81 2.17 2.91
CA ALA A 84 -5.77 1.08 2.73
C ALA A 84 -6.92 1.47 1.80
N ALA A 85 -7.55 2.64 2.01
CA ALA A 85 -8.65 3.13 1.20
C ALA A 85 -8.22 3.46 -0.24
N LEU A 86 -7.00 3.96 -0.42
CA LEU A 86 -6.42 4.23 -1.75
C LEU A 86 -6.19 2.96 -2.58
N LEU A 87 -6.03 1.81 -1.91
CA LEU A 87 -5.73 0.53 -2.54
C LEU A 87 -6.97 -0.35 -2.79
N GLU A 88 -8.15 0.03 -2.31
CA GLU A 88 -9.38 -0.76 -2.49
C GLU A 88 -9.69 -1.11 -3.96
N PRO A 89 -9.59 -0.18 -4.94
CA PRO A 89 -9.84 -0.52 -6.35
C PRO A 89 -8.83 -1.54 -6.87
N LEU A 90 -7.57 -1.42 -6.44
CA LEU A 90 -6.51 -2.37 -6.82
C LEU A 90 -6.80 -3.74 -6.19
N GLN A 91 -7.13 -3.81 -4.90
CA GLN A 91 -7.52 -5.05 -4.22
C GLN A 91 -8.65 -5.78 -4.95
N PHE A 92 -9.67 -5.04 -5.38
CA PHE A 92 -10.80 -5.61 -6.13
C PHE A 92 -10.35 -6.22 -7.47
N VAL A 93 -9.53 -5.50 -8.25
CA VAL A 93 -8.99 -6.02 -9.51
C VAL A 93 -8.14 -7.27 -9.29
N MET A 94 -7.31 -7.28 -8.24
CA MET A 94 -6.50 -8.44 -7.90
C MET A 94 -7.35 -9.65 -7.47
N ALA A 95 -8.44 -9.42 -6.73
CA ALA A 95 -9.36 -10.47 -6.30
C ALA A 95 -10.09 -11.14 -7.48
N LEU A 96 -10.29 -10.42 -8.59
CA LEU A 96 -10.92 -10.94 -9.80
C LEU A 96 -9.96 -11.77 -10.67
N ASN A 97 -8.66 -11.75 -10.42
CA ASN A 97 -7.66 -12.39 -11.28
C ASN A 97 -6.78 -13.36 -10.49
N GLU A 98 -6.90 -14.66 -10.77
CA GLU A 98 -6.15 -15.70 -10.05
C GLU A 98 -4.63 -15.63 -10.31
N ARG A 99 -4.19 -15.09 -11.46
CA ARG A 99 -2.76 -14.92 -11.77
C ARG A 99 -2.04 -13.92 -10.87
N THR A 100 -2.81 -13.06 -10.21
CA THR A 100 -2.25 -11.95 -9.44
C THR A 100 -1.49 -12.38 -8.19
N ILE A 101 -1.71 -13.61 -7.70
CA ILE A 101 -0.96 -14.13 -6.54
C ILE A 101 0.50 -14.41 -6.95
N ASP A 102 0.73 -14.97 -8.13
CA ASP A 102 2.09 -15.24 -8.61
C ASP A 102 2.85 -13.94 -8.87
N GLU A 103 2.22 -12.99 -9.55
CA GLU A 103 2.75 -11.64 -9.79
C GLU A 103 3.03 -10.90 -8.48
N LEU A 104 2.18 -11.08 -7.46
CA LEU A 104 2.42 -10.55 -6.12
C LEU A 104 3.68 -11.15 -5.49
N PHE A 105 3.86 -12.47 -5.56
CA PHE A 105 5.08 -13.10 -5.03
C PHE A 105 6.34 -12.70 -5.81
N GLU A 106 6.24 -12.49 -7.12
CA GLU A 106 7.33 -11.94 -7.93
C GLU A 106 7.72 -10.53 -7.46
N ALA A 107 6.74 -9.65 -7.24
CA ALA A 107 6.99 -8.31 -6.71
C ALA A 107 7.62 -8.36 -5.31
N ARG A 108 7.14 -9.25 -4.44
CA ARG A 108 7.71 -9.47 -3.10
C ARG A 108 9.15 -9.97 -3.16
N LEU A 109 9.46 -10.90 -4.08
CA LEU A 109 10.82 -11.44 -4.29
C LEU A 109 11.80 -10.38 -4.80
N VAL A 110 11.34 -9.35 -5.50
CA VAL A 110 12.18 -8.21 -5.90
C VAL A 110 12.45 -7.29 -4.71
N LEU A 111 11.43 -6.97 -3.91
CA LEU A 111 11.51 -5.93 -2.88
C LEU A 111 12.03 -6.43 -1.53
N GLU A 112 11.46 -7.48 -0.97
CA GLU A 112 11.71 -7.87 0.42
C GLU A 112 13.13 -8.38 0.67
N PRO A 113 13.76 -9.18 -0.22
CA PRO A 113 15.16 -9.54 -0.04
C PRO A 113 16.11 -8.34 -0.07
N ALA A 114 15.80 -7.31 -0.86
CA ALA A 114 16.57 -6.08 -0.87
C ALA A 114 16.37 -5.28 0.42
N LEU A 115 15.13 -5.20 0.93
CA LEU A 115 14.81 -4.58 2.21
C LEU A 115 15.48 -5.29 3.38
N ALA A 116 15.47 -6.63 3.41
CA ALA A 116 16.15 -7.40 4.45
C ALA A 116 17.68 -7.16 4.45
N ALA A 117 18.29 -7.05 3.27
CA ALA A 117 19.70 -6.68 3.15
C ALA A 117 19.97 -5.28 3.71
N LEU A 118 19.17 -4.28 3.30
CA LEU A 118 19.28 -2.90 3.81
C LEU A 118 19.04 -2.83 5.32
N ALA A 119 18.12 -3.64 5.85
CA ALA A 119 17.87 -3.73 7.28
C ALA A 119 19.10 -4.28 8.01
N ALA A 120 19.75 -5.32 7.48
CA ALA A 120 21.00 -5.84 8.06
C ALA A 120 22.13 -4.80 8.06
N GLU A 121 22.23 -3.96 7.03
CA GLU A 121 23.23 -2.87 6.98
C GLU A 121 22.97 -1.76 8.02
N ARG A 122 21.70 -1.55 8.41
CA ARG A 122 21.25 -0.34 9.12
C ARG A 122 20.72 -0.59 10.52
N ALA A 123 20.41 -1.84 10.87
CA ALA A 123 19.79 -2.17 12.13
C ALA A 123 20.71 -1.83 13.32
N GLY A 124 20.19 -1.02 14.24
CA GLY A 124 20.77 -0.84 15.56
C GLY A 124 20.24 -1.87 16.57
N PRO A 125 20.76 -1.85 17.81
CA PRO A 125 20.34 -2.78 18.87
C PRO A 125 18.83 -2.75 19.15
N GLU A 126 18.20 -1.58 19.08
CA GLU A 126 16.76 -1.41 19.29
C GLU A 126 15.93 -2.06 18.18
N GLN A 127 16.33 -1.88 16.91
CA GLN A 127 15.64 -2.51 15.78
C GLN A 127 15.77 -4.03 15.84
N VAL A 128 16.96 -4.55 16.19
CA VAL A 128 17.17 -5.99 16.38
C VAL A 128 16.29 -6.54 17.51
N ALA A 129 16.18 -5.81 18.63
CA ALA A 129 15.30 -6.21 19.73
C ALA A 129 13.82 -6.23 19.30
N ALA A 130 13.36 -5.23 18.55
CA ALA A 130 12.00 -5.18 18.02
C ALA A 130 11.71 -6.32 17.03
N LEU A 131 12.66 -6.65 16.16
CA LEU A 131 12.56 -7.76 15.21
C LEU A 131 12.46 -9.12 15.93
N ARG A 132 13.24 -9.32 17.00
CA ARG A 132 13.14 -10.54 17.83
C ARG A 132 11.79 -10.65 18.52
N ALA A 133 11.33 -9.56 19.15
CA ALA A 133 10.04 -9.53 19.83
C ALA A 133 8.85 -9.79 18.87
N ALA A 134 8.99 -9.44 17.60
CA ALA A 134 7.96 -9.74 16.59
C ALA A 134 7.82 -11.24 16.29
N LEU A 135 8.84 -12.06 16.58
CA LEU A 135 8.78 -13.52 16.43
C LEU A 135 7.95 -14.19 17.54
N ASP A 136 7.78 -13.53 18.68
CA ASP A 136 7.11 -14.08 19.87
C ASP A 136 5.59 -13.81 19.88
N ASP A 137 5.04 -13.23 18.82
CA ASP A 137 3.59 -12.97 18.73
C ASP A 137 2.80 -14.29 18.68
N ALA A 138 1.71 -14.37 19.44
CA ALA A 138 0.91 -15.59 19.57
C ALA A 138 0.11 -15.91 18.29
N ASP A 139 -0.15 -14.90 17.45
CA ASP A 139 -0.77 -15.09 16.15
C ASP A 139 0.31 -15.08 15.06
N PRO A 140 0.59 -16.23 14.40
CA PRO A 140 1.61 -16.32 13.36
C PRO A 140 1.40 -15.38 12.18
N LEU A 141 0.15 -15.02 11.85
CA LEU A 141 -0.13 -14.09 10.77
C LEU A 141 0.19 -12.65 11.17
N VAL A 142 -0.06 -12.30 12.43
CA VAL A 142 0.33 -10.99 12.99
C VAL A 142 1.85 -10.91 13.10
N ALA A 143 2.51 -11.97 13.58
CA ALA A 143 3.97 -12.09 13.63
C ALA A 143 4.60 -11.83 12.25
N ASP A 144 4.10 -12.53 11.23
CA ASP A 144 4.54 -12.44 9.85
C ASP A 144 4.42 -11.00 9.31
N VAL A 145 3.22 -10.42 9.34
CA VAL A 145 2.99 -9.06 8.83
C VAL A 145 3.85 -8.03 9.56
N ARG A 146 3.96 -8.15 10.89
CA ARG A 146 4.74 -7.24 11.73
C ARG A 146 6.24 -7.33 11.45
N LEU A 147 6.76 -8.54 11.27
CA LEU A 147 8.18 -8.75 10.98
C LEU A 147 8.56 -8.10 9.64
N HIS A 148 7.79 -8.35 8.59
CA HIS A 148 8.04 -7.78 7.27
C HIS A 148 7.96 -6.24 7.29
N ALA A 149 7.01 -5.67 8.03
CA ALA A 149 6.90 -4.23 8.25
C ALA A 149 8.14 -3.65 8.94
N LEU A 150 8.57 -4.25 10.06
CA LEU A 150 9.74 -3.79 10.82
C LEU A 150 11.03 -3.88 10.01
N LEU A 151 11.22 -4.92 9.18
CA LEU A 151 12.36 -5.03 8.28
C LEU A 151 12.40 -3.85 7.29
N ALA A 152 11.24 -3.51 6.70
CA ALA A 152 11.16 -2.41 5.75
C ALA A 152 11.37 -1.03 6.39
N GLU A 153 10.86 -0.84 7.61
CA GLU A 153 11.14 0.38 8.39
C GLU A 153 12.63 0.48 8.74
N THR A 154 13.22 -0.62 9.21
CA THR A 154 14.64 -0.70 9.57
C THR A 154 15.55 -0.47 8.36
N ALA A 155 15.10 -0.85 7.16
CA ALA A 155 15.81 -0.55 5.92
C ALA A 155 15.94 0.96 5.65
N GLY A 156 15.21 1.84 6.35
CA GLY A 156 15.43 3.29 6.31
C GLY A 156 15.09 3.96 4.99
N ASN A 157 14.17 3.37 4.20
CA ASN A 157 13.63 3.97 2.98
C ASN A 157 12.10 3.98 3.07
N ALA A 158 11.54 5.13 3.42
CA ALA A 158 10.11 5.29 3.65
C ALA A 158 9.26 4.96 2.42
N LEU A 159 9.75 5.24 1.21
CA LEU A 159 9.03 4.92 -0.03
C LEU A 159 8.96 3.41 -0.25
N LEU A 160 10.08 2.69 -0.09
CA LEU A 160 10.09 1.23 -0.22
C LEU A 160 9.26 0.56 0.88
N ALA A 161 9.27 1.10 2.10
CA ALA A 161 8.41 0.63 3.18
C ALA A 161 6.92 0.80 2.84
N ALA A 162 6.52 1.97 2.33
CA ALA A 162 5.15 2.20 1.87
C ALA A 162 4.74 1.24 0.74
N MET A 163 5.63 0.99 -0.23
CA MET A 163 5.39 0.01 -1.29
C MET A 163 5.20 -1.40 -0.72
N LEU A 164 6.00 -1.82 0.26
CA LEU A 164 5.81 -3.12 0.89
C LEU A 164 4.49 -3.20 1.66
N GLN A 165 4.10 -2.15 2.38
CA GLN A 165 2.81 -2.09 3.10
C GLN A 165 1.62 -2.24 2.14
N THR A 166 1.72 -1.63 0.95
CA THR A 166 0.76 -1.86 -0.14
C THR A 166 0.70 -3.34 -0.50
N LEU A 167 1.83 -3.99 -0.82
CA LEU A 167 1.85 -5.41 -1.18
C LEU A 167 1.36 -6.33 -0.06
N ALA A 168 1.68 -6.01 1.20
CA ALA A 168 1.21 -6.76 2.36
C ALA A 168 -0.32 -6.71 2.49
N THR A 169 -0.91 -5.53 2.25
CA THR A 169 -2.37 -5.34 2.24
C THR A 169 -3.02 -6.15 1.12
N LEU A 170 -2.48 -6.07 -0.10
CA LEU A 170 -2.95 -6.84 -1.26
C LEU A 170 -2.84 -8.36 -1.04
N GLY A 171 -1.81 -8.80 -0.31
CA GLY A 171 -1.54 -10.22 -0.04
C GLY A 171 -2.25 -10.83 1.16
N ARG A 172 -3.06 -10.08 1.92
CA ARG A 172 -3.63 -10.53 3.20
C ARG A 172 -4.45 -11.82 3.07
N SER A 173 -5.31 -11.91 2.06
CA SER A 173 -6.13 -13.09 1.80
C SER A 173 -5.29 -14.32 1.42
N SER A 174 -4.25 -14.12 0.61
CA SER A 174 -3.30 -15.17 0.21
C SER A 174 -2.50 -15.71 1.40
N ARG A 175 -2.02 -14.82 2.28
CA ARG A 175 -1.31 -15.20 3.52
C ARG A 175 -2.21 -16.03 4.44
N ALA A 176 -3.45 -15.59 4.68
CA ALA A 176 -4.41 -16.31 5.51
C ALA A 176 -4.71 -17.73 4.98
N ARG A 177 -4.89 -17.89 3.66
CA ARG A 177 -5.06 -19.21 3.03
C ARG A 177 -3.82 -20.10 3.16
N THR A 178 -2.64 -19.52 2.96
CA THR A 178 -1.37 -20.27 2.98
C THR A 178 -1.00 -20.73 4.40
N ALA A 179 -1.31 -19.92 5.41
CA ALA A 179 -1.11 -20.22 6.83
C ALA A 179 -1.92 -21.43 7.33
N GLN A 180 -3.06 -21.74 6.71
CA GLN A 180 -3.89 -22.90 7.08
C GLN A 180 -3.30 -24.25 6.65
N ARG A 181 -2.18 -24.26 5.92
CA ARG A 181 -1.60 -25.51 5.41
C ARG A 181 -0.69 -26.19 6.44
N PRO A 182 -0.74 -27.53 6.53
CA PRO A 182 0.16 -28.28 7.42
C PRO A 182 1.64 -27.96 7.15
N GLY A 183 2.40 -27.72 8.21
CA GLY A 183 3.85 -27.48 8.19
C GLY A 183 4.30 -26.11 7.68
N VAL A 184 3.41 -25.29 7.10
CA VAL A 184 3.80 -23.94 6.61
C VAL A 184 4.20 -23.03 7.76
N LEU A 185 3.46 -23.04 8.87
CA LEU A 185 3.72 -22.18 10.02
C LEU A 185 5.07 -22.49 10.69
N ASP A 186 5.38 -23.77 10.90
CA ASP A 186 6.64 -24.19 11.51
C ASP A 186 7.85 -23.79 10.66
N HIS A 187 7.76 -24.01 9.35
CA HIS A 187 8.81 -23.58 8.42
C HIS A 187 8.93 -22.06 8.33
N THR A 188 7.82 -21.34 8.44
CA THR A 188 7.78 -19.87 8.43
C THR A 188 8.50 -19.32 9.66
N ALA A 189 8.22 -19.84 10.85
CA ALA A 189 8.87 -19.41 12.08
C ALA A 189 10.40 -19.64 12.03
N ALA A 190 10.84 -20.80 11.52
CA ALA A 190 12.26 -21.08 11.35
C ALA A 190 12.93 -20.14 10.33
N ASP A 191 12.27 -19.85 9.21
CA ASP A 191 12.78 -18.92 8.21
C ASP A 191 12.88 -17.49 8.77
N HIS A 192 11.86 -17.04 9.48
CA HIS A 192 11.83 -15.73 10.13
C HIS A 192 12.95 -15.59 11.16
N ALA A 193 13.18 -16.62 11.99
CA ALA A 193 14.30 -16.63 12.92
C ALA A 193 15.66 -16.52 12.20
N ALA A 194 15.84 -17.21 11.07
CA ALA A 194 17.06 -17.12 10.27
C ALA A 194 17.28 -15.72 9.67
N ILE A 195 16.21 -15.08 9.20
CA ILE A 195 16.25 -13.69 8.69
C ILE A 195 16.68 -12.73 9.81
N VAL A 196 16.03 -12.81 10.98
CA VAL A 196 16.35 -11.95 12.13
C VAL A 196 17.78 -12.19 12.62
N ALA A 197 18.26 -13.44 12.60
CA ALA A 197 19.64 -13.75 12.95
C ALA A 197 20.64 -13.11 11.99
N ALA A 198 20.38 -13.15 10.68
CA ALA A 198 21.25 -12.51 9.68
C ALA A 198 21.26 -10.99 9.81
N VAL A 199 20.10 -10.37 10.08
CA VAL A 199 20.00 -8.92 10.35
C VAL A 199 20.76 -8.56 11.63
N ALA A 200 20.61 -9.35 12.71
CA ALA A 200 21.32 -9.13 13.97
C ALA A 200 22.84 -9.29 13.84
N ALA A 201 23.31 -10.11 12.91
CA ALA A 201 24.72 -10.29 12.60
C ALA A 201 25.28 -9.18 11.70
N GLY A 202 24.43 -8.31 11.16
CA GLY A 202 24.84 -7.29 10.19
C GLY A 202 25.31 -7.88 8.86
N ASP A 203 24.73 -9.01 8.42
CA ASP A 203 25.09 -9.69 7.17
C ASP A 203 24.00 -9.49 6.10
N PRO A 204 24.19 -8.54 5.16
CA PRO A 204 23.19 -8.23 4.14
C PRO A 204 22.99 -9.35 3.12
N ALA A 205 24.05 -10.12 2.83
CA ALA A 205 23.99 -11.21 1.87
C ALA A 205 23.18 -12.38 2.45
N ALA A 206 23.44 -12.74 3.72
CA ALA A 206 22.68 -13.77 4.42
C ALA A 206 21.21 -13.34 4.60
N ALA A 207 20.93 -12.09 4.98
CA ALA A 207 19.57 -11.60 5.15
C ALA A 207 18.77 -11.64 3.84
N ARG A 208 19.40 -11.23 2.73
CA ARG A 208 18.81 -11.35 1.39
C ARG A 208 18.47 -12.79 1.03
N ALA A 209 19.43 -13.70 1.20
CA ALA A 209 19.28 -15.10 0.85
C ALA A 209 18.18 -15.78 1.69
N ALA A 210 18.16 -15.52 3.00
CA ALA A 210 17.16 -16.05 3.91
C ALA A 210 15.75 -15.57 3.53
N MET A 211 15.57 -14.28 3.25
CA MET A 211 14.28 -13.73 2.81
C MET A 211 13.83 -14.27 1.46
N ALA A 212 14.74 -14.40 0.48
CA ALA A 212 14.40 -14.98 -0.82
C ALA A 212 13.98 -16.45 -0.72
N SER A 213 14.68 -17.24 0.12
CA SER A 213 14.33 -18.63 0.41
C SER A 213 12.95 -18.74 1.06
N HIS A 214 12.69 -17.91 2.07
CA HIS A 214 11.39 -17.81 2.75
C HIS A 214 10.27 -17.58 1.73
N LEU A 215 10.36 -16.51 0.93
CA LEU A 215 9.34 -16.16 -0.04
C LEU A 215 9.13 -17.23 -1.11
N THR A 216 10.21 -17.86 -1.58
CA THR A 216 10.12 -18.95 -2.57
C THR A 216 9.34 -20.15 -2.00
N ARG A 217 9.56 -20.47 -0.72
CA ARG A 217 8.86 -21.57 -0.03
C ARG A 217 7.38 -21.23 0.15
N ILE A 218 7.06 -20.01 0.58
CA ILE A 218 5.67 -19.55 0.73
C ILE A 218 4.95 -19.48 -0.61
N ALA A 219 5.60 -18.97 -1.68
CA ALA A 219 5.02 -18.95 -3.02
C ALA A 219 4.66 -20.35 -3.52
N ARG A 220 5.54 -21.34 -3.29
CA ARG A 220 5.25 -22.75 -3.62
C ARG A 220 4.06 -23.29 -2.83
N ALA A 221 3.98 -22.99 -1.54
CA ALA A 221 2.84 -23.38 -0.71
C ALA A 221 1.53 -22.69 -1.15
N ALA A 222 1.59 -21.45 -1.58
CA ALA A 222 0.44 -20.70 -2.10
C ALA A 222 -0.06 -21.27 -3.44
N ARG A 223 0.82 -21.62 -4.38
CA ARG A 223 0.44 -22.21 -5.69
C ARG A 223 -0.33 -23.52 -5.55
N LEU A 224 0.12 -24.39 -4.66
CA LEU A 224 -0.55 -25.65 -4.37
C LEU A 224 -1.95 -25.45 -3.76
N SER A 225 -2.33 -24.21 -3.40
CA SER A 225 -3.61 -23.88 -2.73
C SER A 225 -4.67 -23.43 -3.74
N ASN A 226 -4.26 -23.14 -4.98
CA ASN A 226 -5.14 -22.76 -6.07
C ASN A 226 -5.60 -23.96 -6.91
N THR A 227 -4.98 -25.14 -6.73
CA THR A 227 -5.30 -26.37 -7.47
C THR A 227 -6.42 -27.22 -6.86
N VAL A 228 -7.05 -26.82 -5.75
CA VAL A 228 -8.03 -27.66 -5.01
C VAL A 228 -9.50 -27.22 -5.20
N HIS A 229 -9.82 -26.45 -6.24
CA HIS A 229 -11.22 -26.06 -6.56
C HIS A 229 -11.79 -26.64 -7.86
N ILE A 230 -11.20 -27.72 -8.40
CA ILE A 230 -11.81 -28.48 -9.48
C ILE A 230 -11.80 -29.97 -9.13
N SER A 231 -12.66 -30.42 -8.21
CA SER A 231 -13.06 -31.83 -8.04
C SER A 231 -14.32 -31.97 -7.14
N GLY A 232 -15.46 -32.34 -7.74
CA GLY A 232 -16.69 -32.85 -7.08
C GLY A 232 -17.61 -31.77 -6.46
N ASP A 233 -18.93 -31.74 -6.63
CA ASP A 233 -19.88 -32.75 -7.07
C ASP A 233 -21.07 -32.08 -7.79
N ALA A 234 -21.51 -32.71 -8.88
CA ALA A 234 -22.85 -32.55 -9.42
C ALA A 234 -23.64 -33.84 -9.17
N PRO A 235 -24.85 -33.71 -8.63
CA PRO A 235 -26.00 -34.44 -9.16
C PRO A 235 -26.93 -33.52 -9.96
#